data_AF-A0A3P1SBY8-F1
#
_entry.id   AF-A0A3P1SBY8-F1
#
_cell.length_a   1.000
_cell.length_b   1.000
_cell.length_c   1.000
_cell.angle_alpha   90.00
_cell.angle_beta   90.00
_cell.angle_gamma   90.00
#
_symmetry.space_group_name_H-M   'P 1'
#
loop_
_entity.id
_entity.type
_entity.pdbx_description
1 polymer ?
#
loop_
_entity_poly.entity_id
_entity_poly.type
_entity_poly.pdbx_seq_one_letter_code
_entity_poly.pdbx_strand_id
1 'polypeptide(L)'
;MFFKKKSFKKYTAVSVEELPDFTLHKQVYPLQEKIQTLFSYDSSSQEFRKVYHQILKDMYQFPYLYVALSMQGYDQKLNVSKPLISTKDQGIPTIYLFTSYAIAEAWCKHYQHYNQEGYLLGILYKDEMDYQSIYRIASMMQVERIMLNEGDCYLNVLLQDMLNINEIPIIVRKQLLEEELKKPENDISFASCRLIERIK
;
A
#
# COMPACT_ATOMS: atom_id res chain seq x y z
N MET A 1 22.53 -30.69 -17.50
CA MET A 1 22.05 -30.29 -16.16
C MET A 1 21.25 -29.00 -16.35
N PHE A 2 19.92 -29.06 -16.28
CA PHE A 2 19.03 -27.92 -16.55
C PHE A 2 18.95 -27.02 -15.32
N PHE A 3 19.57 -25.83 -15.38
CA PHE A 3 19.40 -24.82 -14.33
C PHE A 3 18.12 -24.03 -14.59
N LYS A 4 17.16 -24.15 -13.66
CA LYS A 4 15.91 -23.38 -13.64
C LYS A 4 16.23 -21.89 -13.52
N LYS A 5 15.72 -21.08 -14.45
CA LYS A 5 15.61 -19.61 -14.30
C LYS A 5 14.84 -19.32 -13.00
N LYS A 6 15.50 -18.76 -11.98
CA LYS A 6 14.80 -18.21 -10.80
C LYS A 6 14.21 -16.85 -11.20
N SER A 7 12.88 -16.81 -11.28
CA SER A 7 12.11 -15.59 -11.54
C SER A 7 12.06 -14.70 -10.31
N PHE A 8 11.93 -13.39 -10.54
CA PHE A 8 11.50 -12.41 -9.55
C PHE A 8 10.36 -12.96 -8.70
N LYS A 9 10.49 -12.89 -7.36
CA LYS A 9 9.40 -13.23 -6.45
C LYS A 9 8.28 -12.20 -6.61
N LYS A 10 7.08 -12.75 -6.61
CA LYS A 10 5.81 -12.19 -7.05
C LYS A 10 4.87 -12.28 -5.82
N TYR A 11 4.09 -11.23 -5.55
CA TYR A 11 3.21 -11.00 -4.38
C TYR A 11 1.99 -11.94 -4.22
N THR A 12 2.04 -12.99 -3.40
CA THR A 12 1.00 -14.04 -3.31
C THR A 12 -0.31 -13.64 -2.60
N ALA A 13 -1.40 -14.37 -2.87
CA ALA A 13 -2.69 -14.27 -2.19
C ALA A 13 -2.89 -15.14 -0.94
N VAL A 14 -3.99 -14.89 -0.24
CA VAL A 14 -4.40 -15.13 1.15
C VAL A 14 -5.92 -15.22 1.16
N SER A 15 -6.46 -16.34 1.61
CA SER A 15 -7.91 -16.54 1.69
C SER A 15 -8.58 -15.69 2.79
N VAL A 16 -9.90 -15.46 2.70
CA VAL A 16 -10.72 -14.80 3.76
C VAL A 16 -10.44 -15.39 5.15
N GLU A 17 -10.06 -16.66 5.21
CA GLU A 17 -9.85 -17.45 6.43
C GLU A 17 -8.54 -17.08 7.17
N GLU A 18 -7.62 -16.37 6.51
CA GLU A 18 -6.36 -15.89 7.09
C GLU A 18 -6.43 -14.41 7.53
N LEU A 19 -7.58 -13.76 7.33
CA LEU A 19 -7.81 -12.41 7.81
C LEU A 19 -7.84 -12.39 9.35
N PRO A 20 -7.09 -11.51 10.03
CA PRO A 20 -7.09 -11.43 11.49
C PRO A 20 -8.51 -11.26 12.02
N ASP A 21 -8.97 -12.25 12.78
CA ASP A 21 -10.31 -12.45 13.36
C ASP A 21 -11.28 -11.26 13.16
N PHE A 22 -11.95 -11.23 11.99
CA PHE A 22 -12.97 -10.25 11.63
C PHE A 22 -14.29 -10.59 12.33
N THR A 23 -14.28 -10.61 13.66
CA THR A 23 -15.53 -10.52 14.42
C THR A 23 -16.12 -9.15 14.13
N LEU A 24 -17.07 -9.06 13.19
CA LEU A 24 -18.31 -8.25 13.20
C LEU A 24 -18.29 -6.89 13.92
N HIS A 25 -17.17 -6.18 13.92
CA HIS A 25 -17.03 -4.90 14.55
C HIS A 25 -17.34 -3.83 13.50
N LYS A 26 -18.21 -2.88 13.88
CA LYS A 26 -18.67 -1.69 13.15
C LYS A 26 -17.66 -1.24 12.09
N GLN A 27 -18.13 -0.72 10.95
CA GLN A 27 -17.27 0.02 10.02
C GLN A 27 -16.47 1.07 10.81
N VAL A 28 -15.23 0.73 11.19
CA VAL A 28 -14.32 1.64 11.86
C VAL A 28 -13.57 2.29 10.72
N TYR A 29 -13.78 3.59 10.55
CA TYR A 29 -13.04 4.46 9.66
C TYR A 29 -12.04 5.22 10.54
N PRO A 30 -10.90 4.60 10.87
CA PRO A 30 -10.09 5.00 12.02
C PRO A 30 -9.52 6.41 11.91
N LEU A 31 -9.37 6.91 10.67
CA LEU A 31 -8.82 8.23 10.39
C LEU A 31 -9.87 9.24 9.91
N GLN A 32 -11.12 8.82 9.69
CA GLN A 32 -12.16 9.67 9.09
C GLN A 32 -12.42 10.95 9.89
N GLU A 33 -12.61 10.85 11.21
CA GLU A 33 -12.85 12.01 12.07
C GLU A 33 -11.67 12.99 12.05
N LYS A 34 -10.43 12.47 11.99
CA LYS A 34 -9.21 13.30 11.90
C LYS A 34 -9.12 14.02 10.56
N ILE A 35 -9.46 13.33 9.46
CA ILE A 35 -9.49 13.94 8.12
C ILE A 35 -10.59 15.02 8.05
N GLN A 36 -11.77 14.77 8.61
CA GLN A 36 -12.84 15.78 8.70
C GLN A 36 -12.41 16.99 9.53
N THR A 37 -11.74 16.74 10.67
CA THR A 37 -11.15 17.79 11.50
C THR A 37 -10.11 18.59 10.73
N LEU A 38 -9.24 17.92 9.96
CA LEU A 38 -8.24 18.58 9.12
C LEU A 38 -8.89 19.57 8.14
N PHE A 39 -9.99 19.18 7.51
CA PHE A 39 -10.73 20.03 6.55
C PHE A 39 -11.45 21.22 7.18
N SER A 40 -11.59 21.26 8.52
CA SER A 40 -12.11 22.44 9.22
C SER A 40 -11.07 23.54 9.43
N TYR A 41 -9.78 23.25 9.21
CA TYR A 41 -8.69 24.21 9.38
C TYR A 41 -8.22 24.80 8.05
N ASP A 42 -7.76 26.06 8.09
CA ASP A 42 -7.06 26.67 6.96
C ASP A 42 -5.73 25.95 6.71
N SER A 43 -5.41 25.66 5.44
CA SER A 43 -4.21 24.89 5.07
C SER A 43 -2.88 25.54 5.48
N SER A 44 -2.86 26.85 5.72
CA SER A 44 -1.67 27.57 6.17
C SER A 44 -1.51 27.58 7.70
N SER A 45 -2.54 27.17 8.44
CA SER A 45 -2.57 27.20 9.91
C SER A 45 -1.63 26.19 10.56
N GLN A 46 -1.28 26.44 11.82
CA GLN A 46 -0.47 25.51 12.60
C GLN A 46 -1.27 24.25 12.98
N GLU A 47 -2.57 24.42 13.19
CA GLU A 47 -3.54 23.39 13.53
C GLU A 47 -3.67 22.37 12.40
N PHE A 48 -3.79 22.84 11.15
CA PHE A 48 -3.80 21.98 9.97
C PHE A 48 -2.54 21.11 9.92
N ARG A 49 -1.35 21.72 10.04
CA ARG A 49 -0.08 20.98 10.03
C ARG A 49 0.00 19.94 11.13
N LYS A 50 -0.44 20.27 12.35
CA LYS A 50 -0.46 19.33 13.48
C LYS A 50 -1.35 18.11 13.20
N VAL A 51 -2.57 18.34 12.73
CA VAL A 51 -3.51 17.24 12.43
C VAL A 51 -3.03 16.41 11.24
N TYR A 52 -2.54 17.05 10.18
CA TYR A 52 -1.97 16.36 9.01
C TYR A 52 -0.80 15.45 9.41
N HIS A 53 0.14 15.96 10.23
CA HIS A 53 1.24 15.16 10.74
C HIS A 53 0.74 13.98 11.58
N GLN A 54 -0.27 14.19 12.41
CA GLN A 54 -0.83 13.12 13.24
C GLN A 54 -1.49 12.04 12.37
N ILE A 55 -2.25 12.40 11.33
CA ILE A 55 -2.84 11.43 10.39
C ILE A 55 -1.75 10.58 9.73
N LEU A 56 -0.66 11.20 9.28
CA LEU A 56 0.46 10.46 8.65
C LEU A 56 1.17 9.52 9.63
N LYS A 57 1.33 9.92 10.89
CA LYS A 57 1.87 9.05 11.93
C LYS A 57 0.92 7.90 12.23
N ASP A 58 -0.36 8.18 12.42
CA ASP A 58 -1.35 7.16 12.73
C ASP A 58 -1.47 6.16 11.59
N MET A 59 -1.51 6.63 10.33
CA MET A 59 -1.52 5.78 9.14
C MET A 59 -0.32 4.81 9.13
N TYR A 60 0.86 5.29 9.54
CA TYR A 60 2.05 4.44 9.62
C TYR A 60 2.02 3.44 10.78
N GLN A 61 1.26 3.71 11.84
CA GLN A 61 1.16 2.83 13.02
C GLN A 61 0.16 1.69 12.84
N PHE A 62 -0.67 1.67 11.79
CA PHE A 62 -1.57 0.54 11.56
C PHE A 62 -0.78 -0.76 11.41
N PRO A 63 -1.26 -1.88 11.96
CA PRO A 63 -0.61 -3.18 11.79
C PRO A 63 -0.67 -3.68 10.35
N TYR A 64 -1.67 -3.22 9.58
CA TYR A 64 -1.78 -3.48 8.16
C TYR A 64 -2.46 -2.32 7.42
N LEU A 65 -2.16 -2.19 6.14
CA LEU A 65 -2.82 -1.30 5.19
C LEU A 65 -3.26 -2.11 3.98
N TYR A 66 -4.32 -1.67 3.31
CA TYR A 66 -4.74 -2.24 2.04
C TYR A 66 -4.29 -1.33 0.90
N VAL A 67 -3.92 -1.93 -0.23
CA VAL A 67 -3.46 -1.22 -1.42
C VAL A 67 -4.19 -1.71 -2.66
N ALA A 68 -4.60 -0.78 -3.53
CA ALA A 68 -5.14 -1.16 -4.83
C ALA A 68 -4.03 -1.74 -5.71
N LEU A 69 -4.29 -2.84 -6.41
CA LEU A 69 -3.30 -3.52 -7.24
C LEU A 69 -3.59 -3.33 -8.74
N SER A 70 -2.56 -3.27 -9.56
CA SER A 70 -2.72 -3.10 -11.01
C SER A 70 -3.37 -4.33 -11.66
N MET A 71 -4.30 -4.12 -12.58
CA MET A 71 -4.75 -5.20 -13.47
C MET A 71 -3.67 -5.54 -14.51
N GLN A 72 -2.93 -4.52 -14.95
CA GLN A 72 -1.80 -4.68 -15.87
C GLN A 72 -0.62 -5.30 -15.12
N GLY A 73 -0.24 -6.51 -15.53
CA GLY A 73 0.83 -7.28 -14.88
C GLY A 73 0.37 -8.18 -13.75
N TYR A 74 -0.95 -8.38 -13.59
CA TYR A 74 -1.47 -9.44 -12.72
C TYR A 74 -1.07 -10.82 -13.26
N ASP A 75 -0.44 -11.64 -12.42
CA ASP A 75 -0.11 -13.03 -12.73
C ASP A 75 -1.09 -13.95 -12.01
N GLN A 76 -2.02 -14.52 -12.78
CA GLN A 76 -3.05 -15.42 -12.25
C GLN A 76 -2.47 -16.69 -11.62
N LYS A 77 -1.35 -17.21 -12.13
CA LYS A 77 -0.77 -18.47 -11.60
C LYS A 77 -0.17 -18.29 -10.23
N LEU A 78 0.38 -17.11 -9.99
CA LEU A 78 1.04 -16.78 -8.72
C LEU A 78 0.12 -15.96 -7.82
N ASN A 79 -1.01 -15.51 -8.34
CA ASN A 79 -1.98 -14.61 -7.72
C ASN A 79 -1.33 -13.33 -7.21
N VAL A 80 -0.64 -12.62 -8.12
CA VAL A 80 0.18 -11.46 -7.76
C VAL A 80 -0.03 -10.28 -8.65
N SER A 81 0.17 -9.07 -8.11
CA SER A 81 0.33 -7.88 -8.92
C SER A 81 1.12 -6.79 -8.20
N LYS A 82 1.50 -5.77 -8.96
CA LYS A 82 2.13 -4.54 -8.44
C LYS A 82 1.05 -3.59 -7.91
N PRO A 83 1.40 -2.65 -7.02
CA PRO A 83 0.51 -1.54 -6.67
C PRO A 83 0.01 -0.81 -7.92
N LEU A 84 -1.27 -0.44 -7.91
CA LEU A 84 -1.86 0.43 -8.93
C LEU A 84 -1.29 1.84 -8.77
N ILE A 85 -0.65 2.33 -9.82
CA ILE A 85 -0.28 3.74 -9.94
C ILE A 85 -1.26 4.38 -10.92
N SER A 86 -2.03 5.34 -10.42
CA SER A 86 -2.98 6.12 -11.21
C SER A 86 -2.42 7.50 -11.51
N THR A 87 -2.55 7.94 -12.76
CA THR A 87 -2.25 9.31 -13.20
C THR A 87 -3.53 10.11 -13.47
N LYS A 88 -4.70 9.61 -13.07
CA LYS A 88 -6.00 10.28 -13.28
C LYS A 88 -6.10 11.65 -12.56
N ASP A 89 -5.33 11.87 -11.50
CA ASP A 89 -5.28 13.14 -10.78
C ASP A 89 -4.31 14.10 -11.49
N GLN A 90 -4.76 14.70 -12.59
CA GLN A 90 -4.01 15.72 -13.35
C GLN A 90 -2.64 15.24 -13.86
N GLY A 91 -2.47 13.94 -14.11
CA GLY A 91 -1.20 13.36 -14.54
C GLY A 91 -0.26 12.99 -13.39
N ILE A 92 -0.61 13.30 -12.13
CA ILE A 92 0.26 13.09 -10.97
C ILE A 92 0.20 11.61 -10.54
N PRO A 93 1.34 10.89 -10.56
CA PRO A 93 1.38 9.47 -10.19
C PRO A 93 1.01 9.25 -8.72
N THR A 94 -0.06 8.50 -8.50
CA THR A 94 -0.69 8.33 -7.18
C THR A 94 -0.97 6.86 -6.87
N ILE A 95 -0.66 6.40 -5.66
CA ILE A 95 -1.09 5.08 -5.14
C ILE A 95 -2.30 5.23 -4.22
N TYR A 96 -3.13 4.19 -4.13
CA TYR A 96 -4.31 4.19 -3.25
C TYR A 96 -4.08 3.28 -2.05
N LEU A 97 -4.23 3.85 -0.85
CA LEU A 97 -4.15 3.13 0.41
C LEU A 97 -5.46 3.25 1.20
N PHE A 98 -5.77 2.20 1.95
CA PHE A 98 -6.95 2.12 2.80
C PHE A 98 -6.55 1.51 4.15
N THR A 99 -7.14 1.98 5.24
CA THR A 99 -6.90 1.41 6.59
C THR A 99 -7.86 0.27 6.93
N SER A 100 -8.91 0.07 6.13
CA SER A 100 -9.93 -0.97 6.37
C SER A 100 -10.31 -1.67 5.07
N TYR A 101 -10.50 -2.99 5.18
CA TYR A 101 -10.94 -3.84 4.06
C TYR A 101 -12.28 -3.39 3.50
N ALA A 102 -13.25 -3.02 4.36
CA ALA A 102 -14.58 -2.62 3.91
C ALA A 102 -14.52 -1.40 2.98
N ILE A 103 -13.60 -0.47 3.27
CA ILE A 103 -13.38 0.74 2.46
C ILE A 103 -12.73 0.37 1.13
N ALA A 104 -11.68 -0.45 1.18
CA ALA A 104 -10.98 -0.93 0.00
C ALA A 104 -11.92 -1.71 -0.93
N GLU A 105 -12.77 -2.57 -0.37
CA GLU A 105 -13.76 -3.36 -1.09
C GLU A 105 -14.82 -2.46 -1.75
N ALA A 106 -15.34 -1.47 -1.01
CA ALA A 106 -16.31 -0.51 -1.55
C ALA A 106 -15.70 0.31 -2.72
N TRP A 107 -14.45 0.75 -2.58
CA TRP A 107 -13.71 1.42 -3.65
C TRP A 107 -13.56 0.52 -4.89
N CYS A 108 -13.18 -0.74 -4.69
CA CYS A 108 -13.05 -1.70 -5.78
C CYS A 108 -14.38 -1.95 -6.49
N LYS A 109 -15.50 -2.05 -5.76
CA LYS A 109 -16.84 -2.15 -6.35
C LYS A 109 -17.18 -0.93 -7.19
N HIS A 110 -16.97 0.27 -6.65
CA HIS A 110 -17.30 1.52 -7.31
C HIS A 110 -16.55 1.69 -8.63
N TYR A 111 -15.24 1.39 -8.66
CA TYR A 111 -14.40 1.53 -9.86
C TYR A 111 -14.33 0.27 -10.73
N GLN A 112 -15.14 -0.75 -10.43
CA GLN A 112 -15.10 -2.06 -11.11
C GLN A 112 -13.69 -2.66 -11.17
N HIS A 113 -12.94 -2.50 -10.08
CA HIS A 113 -11.54 -2.87 -9.96
C HIS A 113 -11.37 -4.31 -9.45
N TYR A 114 -11.77 -5.26 -10.30
CA TYR A 114 -11.76 -6.70 -10.03
C TYR A 114 -11.47 -7.52 -11.30
N ASN A 115 -11.12 -8.79 -11.12
CA ASN A 115 -10.99 -9.77 -12.19
C ASN A 115 -11.83 -11.03 -11.86
N GLN A 116 -11.61 -12.13 -12.59
CA GLN A 116 -12.31 -13.41 -12.37
C GLN A 116 -12.04 -14.03 -10.99
N GLU A 117 -10.92 -13.68 -10.35
CA GLU A 117 -10.48 -14.19 -9.05
C GLU A 117 -10.97 -13.31 -7.87
N GLY A 118 -11.45 -12.09 -8.14
CA GLY A 118 -11.99 -11.19 -7.12
C GLY A 118 -11.43 -9.77 -7.20
N TYR A 119 -11.48 -9.05 -6.07
CA TYR A 119 -11.00 -7.68 -5.98
C TYR A 119 -9.47 -7.62 -6.04
N LEU A 120 -8.95 -6.68 -6.82
CA LEU A 120 -7.51 -6.47 -6.95
C LEU A 120 -6.98 -5.62 -5.78
N LEU A 121 -6.91 -6.23 -4.59
CA LEU A 121 -6.49 -5.61 -3.32
C LEU A 121 -5.38 -6.41 -2.64
N GLY A 122 -4.26 -5.75 -2.32
CA GLY A 122 -3.20 -6.32 -1.51
C GLY A 122 -3.32 -5.92 -0.05
N ILE A 123 -2.89 -6.77 0.87
CA ILE A 123 -2.60 -6.38 2.26
C ILE A 123 -1.10 -6.17 2.39
N LEU A 124 -0.75 -5.03 2.97
CA LEU A 124 0.58 -4.68 3.42
C LEU A 124 0.59 -4.87 4.93
N TYR A 125 1.47 -5.73 5.45
CA TYR A 125 1.63 -5.86 6.89
C TYR A 125 2.80 -4.98 7.36
N LYS A 126 2.65 -4.35 8.53
CA LYS A 126 3.71 -3.52 9.12
C LYS A 126 4.91 -4.36 9.54
N ASP A 127 4.71 -5.59 10.01
CA ASP A 127 5.82 -6.49 10.38
C ASP A 127 6.64 -6.94 9.14
N GLU A 128 6.05 -6.88 7.94
CA GLU A 128 6.73 -7.09 6.66
C GLU A 128 7.48 -5.82 6.22
N MET A 129 8.71 -5.66 6.73
CA MET A 129 9.63 -4.56 6.37
C MET A 129 9.14 -3.16 6.75
N ASP A 130 8.23 -3.01 7.73
CA ASP A 130 7.78 -1.71 8.27
C ASP A 130 7.24 -0.76 7.19
N TYR A 131 6.48 -1.32 6.24
CA TYR A 131 5.99 -0.66 5.03
C TYR A 131 7.07 -0.09 4.10
N GLN A 132 8.36 -0.30 4.39
CA GLN A 132 9.44 0.24 3.57
C GLN A 132 9.35 -0.26 2.13
N SER A 133 8.86 -1.48 1.90
CA SER A 133 8.68 -2.05 0.57
C SER A 133 7.76 -1.18 -0.29
N ILE A 134 6.56 -0.83 0.19
CA ILE A 134 5.60 -0.05 -0.61
C ILE A 134 6.07 1.38 -0.86
N TYR A 135 6.55 2.08 0.17
CA TYR A 135 6.92 3.49 0.02
C TYR A 135 8.21 3.66 -0.78
N ARG A 136 9.14 2.71 -0.69
CA ARG A 136 10.33 2.68 -1.56
C ARG A 136 9.97 2.33 -2.99
N ILE A 137 9.14 1.32 -3.22
CA ILE A 137 8.69 0.97 -4.58
C ILE A 137 7.96 2.16 -5.20
N ALA A 138 7.06 2.80 -4.45
CA ALA A 138 6.36 4.00 -4.89
C ALA A 138 7.36 5.11 -5.26
N SER A 139 8.33 5.40 -4.40
CA SER A 139 9.38 6.39 -4.67
C SER A 139 10.22 6.04 -5.91
N MET A 140 10.62 4.77 -6.08
CA MET A 140 11.34 4.30 -7.27
C MET A 140 10.51 4.37 -8.54
N MET A 141 9.19 4.26 -8.43
CA MET A 141 8.24 4.40 -9.54
C MET A 141 7.81 5.85 -9.77
N GLN A 142 8.48 6.82 -9.14
CA GLN A 142 8.18 8.25 -9.24
C GLN A 142 6.74 8.59 -8.84
N VAL A 143 6.18 7.82 -7.88
CA VAL A 143 4.93 8.18 -7.22
C VAL A 143 5.17 9.43 -6.40
N GLU A 144 4.32 10.42 -6.58
CA GLU A 144 4.38 11.68 -5.85
C GLU A 144 3.38 11.72 -4.70
N ARG A 145 2.26 11.01 -4.85
CA ARG A 145 1.09 11.12 -3.97
C ARG A 145 0.59 9.77 -3.49
N ILE A 146 0.04 9.78 -2.29
CA ILE A 146 -0.77 8.70 -1.75
C ILE A 146 -2.19 9.24 -1.59
N MET A 147 -3.14 8.57 -2.21
CA MET A 147 -4.56 8.79 -1.95
C MET A 147 -4.98 7.88 -0.79
N LEU A 148 -5.17 8.48 0.39
CA LEU A 148 -5.78 7.82 1.53
C LEU A 148 -7.31 7.95 1.40
N ASN A 149 -7.99 6.83 1.30
CA ASN A 149 -9.44 6.78 1.28
C ASN A 149 -9.97 6.18 2.60
N GLU A 150 -10.75 6.98 3.32
CA GLU A 150 -11.41 6.65 4.58
C GLU A 150 -12.94 6.69 4.42
N GLY A 151 -13.46 6.05 3.37
CA GLY A 151 -14.89 6.00 3.05
C GLY A 151 -15.31 7.25 2.28
N ASP A 152 -16.05 8.13 2.94
CA ASP A 152 -16.54 9.37 2.34
C ASP A 152 -15.52 10.52 2.43
N CYS A 153 -14.33 10.23 2.97
CA CYS A 153 -13.26 11.20 3.18
C CYS A 153 -12.00 10.76 2.42
N TYR A 154 -11.51 11.65 1.56
CA TYR A 154 -10.34 11.40 0.72
C TYR A 154 -9.26 12.41 1.08
N LEU A 155 -8.10 11.93 1.47
CA LEU A 155 -6.95 12.78 1.74
C LEU A 155 -5.82 12.45 0.75
N ASN A 156 -5.42 13.45 -0.01
CA ASN A 156 -4.25 13.36 -0.87
C ASN A 156 -3.03 13.81 -0.07
N VAL A 157 -2.08 12.91 0.12
CA VAL A 157 -0.86 13.19 0.90
C VAL A 157 0.36 13.09 0.00
N LEU A 158 1.35 13.95 0.24
CA LEU A 158 2.63 13.85 -0.45
C LEU A 158 3.37 12.61 0.06
N LEU A 159 3.89 11.79 -0.85
CA LEU A 159 4.70 10.63 -0.49
C LEU A 159 5.93 11.07 0.33
N GLN A 160 6.52 12.22 -0.03
CA GLN A 160 7.67 12.77 0.70
C GLN A 160 7.34 13.14 2.15
N ASP A 161 6.14 13.65 2.42
CA ASP A 161 5.73 13.96 3.81
C ASP A 161 5.61 12.68 4.63
N MET A 162 5.00 11.63 4.06
CA MET A 162 4.91 10.31 4.69
C MET A 162 6.31 9.77 5.03
N LEU A 163 7.25 9.84 4.07
CA LEU A 163 8.62 9.38 4.25
C LEU A 163 9.36 10.18 5.33
N ASN A 164 9.25 11.51 5.30
CA ASN A 164 9.97 12.40 6.21
C ASN A 164 9.42 12.35 7.64
N ILE A 165 8.10 12.40 7.81
CA ILE A 165 7.44 12.44 9.14
C ILE A 165 7.62 11.13 9.91
N ASN A 166 7.70 10.01 9.19
CA ASN A 166 7.91 8.69 9.77
C ASN A 166 9.36 8.20 9.65
N GLU A 167 10.29 9.09 9.25
CA GLU A 167 11.73 8.82 9.18
C GLU A 167 12.07 7.56 8.36
N ILE A 168 11.30 7.30 7.30
CA ILE A 168 11.42 6.10 6.47
C ILE A 168 12.65 6.26 5.55
N PRO A 169 13.70 5.44 5.71
CA PRO A 169 14.91 5.62 4.94
C PRO A 169 14.69 5.26 3.46
N ILE A 170 14.87 6.24 2.58
CA ILE A 170 14.96 6.03 1.13
C ILE A 170 16.38 5.57 0.81
N ILE A 171 16.60 4.26 0.82
CA ILE A 171 17.86 3.70 0.31
C ILE A 171 17.79 3.76 -1.21
N VAL A 172 18.31 4.83 -1.81
CA VAL A 172 18.53 4.91 -3.26
C VAL A 172 19.62 3.89 -3.59
N ARG A 173 19.24 2.91 -4.40
CA ARG A 173 19.95 1.65 -4.68
C ARG A 173 21.29 1.86 -5.42
N LYS A 174 22.29 2.48 -4.80
CA LYS A 174 23.70 2.33 -5.23
C LYS A 174 24.40 1.24 -4.42
N GLN A 175 24.22 1.24 -3.10
CA GLN A 175 24.89 0.29 -2.20
C GLN A 175 24.28 -1.11 -2.18
N LEU A 176 22.94 -1.25 -2.35
CA LEU A 176 22.30 -2.57 -2.45
C LEU A 176 22.70 -3.33 -3.73
N LEU A 177 22.98 -2.63 -4.83
CA LEU A 177 23.49 -3.25 -6.06
C LEU A 177 24.95 -3.73 -5.92
N GLU A 178 25.78 -2.97 -5.19
CA GLU A 178 27.19 -3.31 -4.94
C GLU A 178 27.37 -4.46 -3.93
N GLU A 179 26.46 -4.60 -2.97
CA GLU A 179 26.42 -5.74 -2.04
C GLU A 179 25.76 -6.99 -2.66
N GLU A 180 24.76 -6.83 -3.54
CA GLU A 180 24.17 -7.93 -4.31
C GLU A 180 25.15 -8.53 -5.34
N LEU A 181 26.04 -7.73 -5.93
CA LEU A 181 27.11 -8.20 -6.83
C LEU A 181 28.24 -8.97 -6.12
N LYS A 182 28.32 -8.87 -4.79
CA LYS A 182 29.35 -9.54 -3.97
C LYS A 182 28.87 -10.82 -3.29
N LYS A 183 27.57 -11.13 -3.32
CA LYS A 183 27.02 -12.35 -2.73
C LYS A 183 26.93 -13.47 -3.78
N PRO A 184 27.39 -14.70 -3.47
CA PRO A 184 27.14 -15.85 -4.35
C PRO A 184 25.63 -16.07 -4.49
N GLU A 185 25.18 -16.40 -5.71
CA GLU A 185 23.80 -16.33 -6.23
C GLU A 185 22.68 -17.08 -5.47
N ASN A 186 22.92 -17.65 -4.28
CA ASN A 186 21.99 -18.59 -3.67
C ASN A 186 21.13 -18.08 -2.50
N ASP A 187 21.43 -16.97 -1.85
CA ASP A 187 20.69 -16.55 -0.63
C ASP A 187 20.22 -15.10 -0.63
N ILE A 188 19.21 -14.79 -1.46
CA ILE A 188 18.52 -13.49 -1.39
C ILE A 188 16.99 -13.72 -1.38
N SER A 189 16.39 -13.55 -0.20
CA SER A 189 14.95 -13.62 0.07
C SER A 189 14.48 -12.25 0.55
N PHE A 190 13.51 -11.63 -0.14
CA PHE A 190 12.85 -10.39 0.27
C PHE A 190 11.34 -10.62 0.49
N ALA A 191 10.77 -9.84 1.41
CA ALA A 191 9.49 -10.03 2.10
C ALA A 191 8.25 -10.20 1.21
N SER A 192 7.29 -10.98 1.72
CA SER A 192 5.96 -11.20 1.16
C SER A 192 5.06 -9.98 1.34
N CYS A 193 4.02 -9.88 0.52
CA CYS A 193 2.74 -9.23 0.82
C CYS A 193 1.66 -10.22 0.40
N ARG A 194 0.50 -10.14 1.04
CA ARG A 194 -0.48 -11.23 1.13
C ARG A 194 -1.86 -10.70 0.63
N LEU A 195 -2.38 -11.17 -0.50
CA LEU A 195 -3.57 -10.66 -1.25
C LEU A 195 -4.90 -11.36 -0.88
N ILE A 196 -6.06 -10.72 -0.80
CA ILE A 196 -7.29 -11.34 -0.25
C ILE A 196 -8.08 -12.16 -1.30
N GLU A 197 -8.35 -13.45 -1.08
CA GLU A 197 -9.40 -14.23 -1.79
C GLU A 197 -10.75 -13.96 -1.13
N ARG A 198 -11.85 -14.00 -1.89
CA ARG A 198 -13.20 -14.08 -1.32
C ARG A 198 -13.82 -15.44 -1.63
N ILE A 199 -14.24 -16.14 -0.58
CA ILE A 199 -15.16 -17.29 -0.67
C ILE A 199 -16.53 -16.78 -1.13
N LYS A 200 -17.18 -17.55 -2.00
CA LYS A 200 -18.53 -17.32 -2.54
C LYS A 200 -19.59 -17.15 -1.45
#